data_AF-A0A936BGR3-F1
#
_entry.id   AF-A0A936BGR3-F1
#
_cell.length_a   1.000
_cell.length_b   1.000
_cell.length_c   1.000
_cell.angle_alpha   90.00
_cell.angle_beta   90.00
_cell.angle_gamma   90.00
#
_symmetry.space_group_name_H-M   'P 1'
#
loop_
_entity.id
_entity.type
_entity.pdbx_description
1 polymer ?
#
loop_
_entity_poly.entity_id
_entity_poly.type
_entity_poly.pdbx_seq_one_letter_code
_entity_poly.pdbx_strand_id
1 'polypeptide(L)'
;MLSELAESPKWLLLKGKKKRDERLRDEETVLRFFAFYNLGAASYRTPLKQWLNDAAQEGRKYSQKKIHELSSVWHRAIDVALIWFDNSECFRRTGSRQINKALFDLVMNYAIRFDANGAKIIREEFRNKYFQLLQIEEFNDLIGRAVDHTRRTKRRFEIWEKHFSDLS
;
A
#
# COMPACT_ATOMS: atom_id res chain seq x y z
N MET A 1 15.34 -9.59 3.94
CA MET A 1 13.90 -9.31 3.72
C MET A 1 13.60 -7.94 3.10
N LEU A 2 13.69 -6.79 3.79
CA LEU A 2 13.18 -5.52 3.22
C LEU A 2 13.83 -5.15 1.87
N SER A 3 15.15 -5.25 1.77
CA SER A 3 15.90 -5.06 0.51
C SER A 3 15.46 -6.05 -0.57
N GLU A 4 15.27 -7.33 -0.23
CA GLU A 4 14.84 -8.36 -1.19
C GLU A 4 13.44 -8.06 -1.76
N LEU A 5 12.49 -7.66 -0.91
CA LEU A 5 11.14 -7.31 -1.35
C LEU A 5 11.13 -6.04 -2.22
N ALA A 6 11.97 -5.07 -1.89
CA ALA A 6 12.22 -3.86 -2.67
C ALA A 6 12.87 -4.15 -4.04
N GLU A 7 13.53 -5.29 -4.20
CA GLU A 7 14.12 -5.75 -5.46
C GLU A 7 13.24 -6.77 -6.21
N SER A 8 12.05 -7.09 -5.69
CA SER A 8 11.17 -8.07 -6.33
C SER A 8 10.80 -7.63 -7.76
N PRO A 9 10.87 -8.53 -8.77
CA PRO A 9 10.64 -8.16 -10.17
C PRO A 9 9.28 -7.49 -10.42
N LYS A 10 8.21 -7.96 -9.76
CA LYS A 10 6.86 -7.38 -9.88
C LYS A 10 6.81 -5.94 -9.36
N TRP A 11 7.47 -5.67 -8.24
CA TRP A 11 7.55 -4.31 -7.68
C TRP A 11 8.37 -3.37 -8.57
N LEU A 12 9.51 -3.84 -9.08
CA LEU A 12 10.33 -3.08 -10.00
C LEU A 12 9.58 -2.77 -11.32
N LEU A 13 8.84 -3.74 -11.84
CA LEU A 13 7.97 -3.58 -13.02
C LEU A 13 6.89 -2.51 -12.77
N LEU A 14 6.19 -2.59 -11.64
CA LEU A 14 5.17 -1.60 -11.24
C LEU A 14 5.75 -0.19 -11.17
N LYS A 15 7.00 -0.06 -10.71
CA LYS A 15 7.70 1.22 -10.67
C LYS A 15 8.22 1.70 -12.03
N GLY A 16 8.23 0.85 -13.06
CA GLY A 16 8.92 1.12 -14.33
C GLY A 16 10.43 1.25 -14.16
N LYS A 17 11.03 0.59 -13.16
CA LYS A 17 12.47 0.63 -12.88
C LYS A 17 13.10 -0.74 -13.11
N LYS A 18 14.38 -0.77 -13.50
CA LYS A 18 15.17 -2.01 -13.62
C LYS A 18 15.91 -2.40 -12.33
N LYS A 19 16.05 -1.46 -11.39
CA LYS A 19 16.73 -1.64 -10.10
C LYS A 19 16.00 -0.85 -9.02
N ARG A 20 16.18 -1.26 -7.76
CA ARG A 20 15.66 -0.53 -6.60
C ARG A 20 16.29 0.86 -6.49
N ASP A 21 15.62 1.74 -5.77
CA ASP A 21 16.12 3.08 -5.46
C ASP A 21 17.28 3.03 -4.46
N GLU A 22 18.40 3.66 -4.80
CA GLU A 22 19.63 3.63 -4.00
C GLU A 22 19.49 4.36 -2.66
N ARG A 23 18.51 5.26 -2.52
CA ARG A 23 18.32 6.08 -1.30
C ARG A 23 17.39 5.44 -0.26
N LEU A 24 17.33 4.11 -0.21
CA LEU A 24 16.48 3.31 0.71
C LEU A 24 14.97 3.61 0.64
N ARG A 25 14.52 4.36 -0.37
CA ARG A 25 13.10 4.76 -0.50
C ARG A 25 12.16 3.57 -0.68
N ASP A 26 12.67 2.50 -1.30
CA ASP A 26 11.89 1.28 -1.51
C ASP A 26 11.77 0.46 -0.25
N GLU A 27 12.85 0.36 0.54
CA GLU A 27 12.82 -0.29 1.84
C GLU A 27 11.90 0.45 2.80
N GLU A 28 11.91 1.80 2.79
CA GLU A 28 10.94 2.62 3.54
C GLU A 28 9.51 2.30 3.11
N THR A 29 9.25 2.14 1.81
CA THR A 29 7.91 1.84 1.29
C THR A 29 7.45 0.44 1.73
N VAL A 30 8.32 -0.55 1.66
CA VAL A 30 8.05 -1.91 2.17
C VAL A 30 7.81 -1.90 3.68
N LEU A 31 8.66 -1.20 4.45
CA LEU A 31 8.51 -1.09 5.89
C LEU A 31 7.21 -0.36 6.27
N ARG A 32 6.84 0.69 5.54
CA ARG A 32 5.57 1.41 5.72
C ARG A 32 4.37 0.52 5.49
N PHE A 33 4.39 -0.34 4.47
CA PHE A 33 3.36 -1.36 4.28
C PHE A 33 3.23 -2.25 5.52
N PHE A 34 4.34 -2.82 6.01
CA PHE A 34 4.29 -3.70 7.18
C PHE A 34 3.90 -2.98 8.48
N ALA A 35 4.25 -1.70 8.61
CA ALA A 35 3.83 -0.90 9.75
C ALA A 35 2.30 -0.71 9.75
N PHE A 36 1.68 -0.43 8.60
CA PHE A 36 0.22 -0.39 8.51
C PHE A 36 -0.41 -1.76 8.73
N TYR A 37 0.17 -2.82 8.15
CA TYR A 37 -0.33 -4.19 8.29
C TYR A 37 -0.32 -4.67 9.76
N ASN A 38 0.76 -4.44 10.48
CA ASN A 38 0.94 -4.96 11.84
C ASN A 38 0.36 -4.03 12.93
N LEU A 39 0.46 -2.70 12.75
CA LEU A 39 0.08 -1.72 13.78
C LEU A 39 -1.27 -1.03 13.49
N GLY A 40 -1.76 -1.13 12.24
CA GLY A 40 -3.00 -0.48 11.81
C GLY A 40 -2.89 1.03 11.62
N ALA A 41 -3.78 1.60 10.82
CA ALA A 41 -3.82 3.05 10.54
C ALA A 41 -4.10 3.90 11.79
N ALA A 42 -4.78 3.35 12.81
CA ALA A 42 -5.03 4.04 14.06
C ALA A 42 -3.74 4.38 14.84
N SER A 43 -2.71 3.54 14.72
CA SER A 43 -1.40 3.76 15.37
C SER A 43 -0.54 4.82 14.67
N TYR A 44 -0.90 5.21 13.43
CA TYR A 44 -0.09 6.09 12.60
C TYR A 44 0.14 7.44 13.29
N ARG A 45 1.39 7.91 13.29
CA ARG A 45 1.78 9.21 13.86
C ARG A 45 2.96 9.83 13.13
N THR A 46 3.04 11.16 13.15
CA THR A 46 4.21 11.92 12.71
C THR A 46 5.19 12.14 13.86
N PRO A 47 6.50 12.24 13.60
CA PRO A 47 7.15 12.09 12.29
C PRO A 47 7.16 10.64 11.78
N LEU A 48 6.95 10.44 10.47
CA LEU A 48 6.90 9.11 9.83
C LEU A 48 8.12 8.25 10.22
N LYS A 49 9.31 8.85 10.22
CA LYS A 49 10.56 8.16 10.58
C LYS A 49 10.50 7.52 11.97
N GLN A 50 9.94 8.21 12.97
CA GLN A 50 9.84 7.66 14.33
C GLN A 50 8.86 6.49 14.38
N TRP A 51 7.70 6.62 13.72
CA TRP A 51 6.74 5.51 13.65
C TRP A 51 7.31 4.28 12.93
N LEU A 52 8.07 4.47 11.85
CA LEU A 52 8.75 3.37 11.15
C LEU A 52 9.88 2.76 11.97
N ASN A 53 10.59 3.56 12.79
CA ASN A 53 11.62 3.05 13.69
C ASN A 53 11.03 2.08 14.73
N ASP A 54 9.86 2.40 15.29
CA ASP A 54 9.16 1.51 16.21
C ASP A 54 8.79 0.19 15.53
N ALA A 55 8.18 0.27 14.34
CA ALA A 55 7.82 -0.91 13.56
C ALA A 55 9.04 -1.78 13.23
N ALA A 56 10.18 -1.16 12.90
CA ALA A 56 11.43 -1.87 12.67
C ALA A 56 12.01 -2.48 13.96
N GLN A 57 11.86 -1.82 15.11
CA GLN A 57 12.31 -2.34 16.40
C GLN A 57 11.54 -3.58 16.82
N GLU A 58 10.23 -3.58 16.62
CA GLU A 58 9.40 -4.77 16.82
C GLU A 58 9.75 -5.86 15.80
N GLY A 59 9.95 -5.49 14.54
CA GLY A 59 10.33 -6.43 13.47
C GLY A 59 11.65 -7.17 13.71
N ARG A 60 12.62 -6.58 14.44
CA ARG A 60 13.88 -7.25 14.81
C ARG A 60 13.68 -8.46 15.71
N LYS A 61 12.54 -8.57 16.39
CA LYS A 61 12.20 -9.66 17.30
C LYS A 61 11.45 -10.81 16.61
N TYR A 62 11.10 -10.66 15.33
CA TYR A 62 10.31 -11.65 14.61
C TYR A 62 11.10 -12.91 14.32
N SER A 63 10.44 -14.06 14.50
CA SER A 63 11.00 -15.36 14.13
C SER A 63 11.14 -15.48 12.62
N GLN A 64 12.03 -16.38 12.16
CA GLN A 64 12.19 -16.65 10.74
C GLN A 64 10.87 -17.08 10.07
N LYS A 65 10.01 -17.83 10.79
CA LYS A 65 8.67 -18.19 10.32
C LYS A 65 7.82 -16.95 10.04
N LYS A 66 7.78 -16.00 10.98
CA LYS A 66 7.01 -14.76 10.83
C LYS A 66 7.54 -13.89 9.68
N ILE A 67 8.86 -13.84 9.50
CA ILE A 67 9.49 -13.14 8.38
C ILE A 67 9.06 -13.74 7.02
N HIS A 68 9.01 -15.07 6.91
CA HIS A 68 8.49 -15.72 5.71
C HIS A 68 7.02 -15.42 5.46
N GLU A 69 6.17 -15.47 6.51
CA GLU A 69 4.75 -15.12 6.40
C GLU A 69 4.55 -13.69 5.89
N LEU A 70 5.30 -12.73 6.42
CA LEU A 70 5.26 -11.33 5.98
C LEU A 70 5.69 -11.16 4.52
N SER A 71 6.75 -11.87 4.10
CA SER A 71 7.16 -11.92 2.71
C SER A 71 6.02 -12.45 1.82
N SER A 72 5.35 -13.53 2.21
CA SER A 72 4.20 -14.05 1.45
C SER A 72 3.02 -13.06 1.40
N VAL A 73 2.74 -12.34 2.49
CA VAL A 73 1.70 -11.29 2.53
C VAL A 73 2.01 -10.18 1.53
N TRP A 74 3.25 -9.71 1.47
CA TRP A 74 3.69 -8.69 0.50
C TRP A 74 3.43 -9.14 -0.95
N HIS A 75 3.90 -10.34 -1.31
CA HIS A 75 3.77 -10.84 -2.68
C HIS A 75 2.32 -11.05 -3.08
N ARG A 76 1.49 -11.61 -2.19
CA ARG A 76 0.05 -11.78 -2.46
C ARG A 76 -0.66 -10.45 -2.64
N ALA A 77 -0.36 -9.45 -1.82
CA ALA A 77 -0.96 -8.11 -1.95
C ALA A 77 -0.59 -7.44 -3.29
N ILE A 78 0.68 -7.58 -3.73
CA ILE A 78 1.09 -7.11 -5.06
C ILE A 78 0.35 -7.85 -6.17
N ASP A 79 0.17 -9.16 -6.05
CA ASP A 79 -0.53 -9.98 -7.04
C ASP A 79 -2.01 -9.60 -7.16
N VAL A 80 -2.67 -9.38 -6.04
CA VAL A 80 -4.05 -8.87 -5.99
C VAL A 80 -4.15 -7.48 -6.61
N ALA A 81 -3.23 -6.57 -6.28
CA ALA A 81 -3.21 -5.25 -6.89
C ALA A 81 -3.02 -5.30 -8.41
N LEU A 82 -2.21 -6.24 -8.92
CA LEU A 82 -2.00 -6.48 -10.35
C LEU A 82 -3.19 -7.16 -11.05
N ILE A 83 -4.09 -7.81 -10.30
CA ILE A 83 -5.36 -8.27 -10.84
C ILE A 83 -6.31 -7.09 -11.02
N TRP A 84 -6.37 -6.19 -10.04
CA TRP A 84 -7.26 -5.03 -10.08
C TRP A 84 -6.82 -3.94 -11.05
N PHE A 85 -5.52 -3.78 -11.29
CA PHE A 85 -4.98 -2.67 -12.07
C PHE A 85 -4.00 -3.11 -13.13
N ASP A 86 -4.01 -2.41 -14.25
CA ASP A 86 -2.91 -2.47 -15.18
C ASP A 86 -1.66 -1.81 -14.57
N ASN A 87 -0.47 -2.23 -15.04
CA ASN A 87 0.82 -1.73 -14.50
C ASN A 87 0.94 -0.19 -14.55
N SER A 88 0.34 0.44 -15.56
CA SER A 88 0.34 1.89 -15.77
C SER A 88 -0.61 2.66 -14.86
N GLU A 89 -1.57 1.98 -14.23
CA GLU A 89 -2.59 2.58 -13.36
C GLU A 89 -2.32 2.32 -11.88
N CYS A 90 -1.74 1.15 -11.58
CA CYS A 90 -1.58 0.67 -10.21
C CYS A 90 -0.84 1.68 -9.33
N PHE A 91 -1.45 2.03 -8.20
CA PHE A 91 -0.99 3.03 -7.23
C PHE A 91 -0.79 4.46 -7.78
N ARG A 92 -1.47 4.83 -8.88
CA ARG A 92 -1.33 6.16 -9.50
C ARG A 92 -2.65 6.91 -9.52
N ARG A 93 -2.55 8.25 -9.49
CA ARG A 93 -3.67 9.15 -9.78
C ARG A 93 -3.94 9.14 -11.28
N THR A 94 -5.18 9.37 -11.68
CA THR A 94 -5.57 9.53 -13.09
C THR A 94 -4.66 10.54 -13.79
N GLY A 95 -4.04 10.13 -14.90
CA GLY A 95 -3.11 10.97 -15.69
C GLY A 95 -1.68 11.09 -15.14
N SER A 96 -1.38 10.54 -13.96
CA SER A 96 -0.02 10.56 -13.40
C SER A 96 0.77 9.30 -13.77
N ARG A 97 2.06 9.47 -14.06
CA ARG A 97 3.02 8.35 -14.24
C ARG A 97 3.72 7.95 -12.93
N GLN A 98 3.62 8.78 -11.89
CA GLN A 98 4.32 8.58 -10.63
C GLN A 98 3.47 7.81 -9.61
N ILE A 99 4.06 6.81 -8.96
CA ILE A 99 3.42 6.11 -7.84
C ILE A 99 3.10 7.13 -6.74
N ASN A 100 1.85 7.09 -6.30
CA ASN A 100 1.36 7.85 -5.18
C ASN A 100 1.45 7.00 -3.91
N LYS A 101 2.29 7.42 -2.94
CA LYS A 101 2.48 6.68 -1.68
C LYS A 101 1.19 6.49 -0.89
N ALA A 102 0.26 7.46 -0.92
CA ALA A 102 -1.00 7.34 -0.20
C ALA A 102 -1.92 6.28 -0.84
N LEU A 103 -2.01 6.24 -2.17
CA LEU A 103 -2.76 5.18 -2.88
C LEU A 103 -2.09 3.82 -2.71
N PHE A 104 -0.75 3.76 -2.71
CA PHE A 104 -0.01 2.55 -2.38
C PHE A 104 -0.41 2.00 -1.00
N ASP A 105 -0.38 2.84 0.05
CA ASP A 105 -0.76 2.42 1.40
C ASP A 105 -2.18 1.81 1.42
N LEU A 106 -3.14 2.50 0.81
CA LEU A 106 -4.54 2.10 0.83
C LEU A 106 -4.79 0.81 0.06
N VAL A 107 -4.35 0.74 -1.21
CA VAL A 107 -4.56 -0.43 -2.07
C VAL A 107 -3.85 -1.65 -1.49
N MET A 108 -2.60 -1.53 -1.05
CA MET A 108 -1.86 -2.66 -0.49
C MET A 108 -2.48 -3.19 0.79
N ASN A 109 -2.92 -2.32 1.71
CA ASN A 109 -3.56 -2.75 2.95
C ASN A 109 -5.00 -3.25 2.75
N TYR A 110 -5.63 -2.93 1.63
CA TYR A 110 -6.90 -3.54 1.24
C TYR A 110 -6.69 -4.90 0.55
N ALA A 111 -5.68 -4.99 -0.32
CA ALA A 111 -5.34 -6.19 -1.08
C ALA A 111 -5.04 -7.43 -0.23
N ILE A 112 -4.53 -7.26 1.00
CA ILE A 112 -4.27 -8.39 1.92
C ILE A 112 -5.51 -9.20 2.27
N ARG A 113 -6.72 -8.65 2.08
CA ARG A 113 -8.00 -9.29 2.42
C ARG A 113 -8.43 -10.35 1.39
N PHE A 114 -7.82 -10.34 0.22
CA PHE A 114 -8.23 -11.17 -0.91
C PHE A 114 -7.12 -12.14 -1.30
N ASP A 115 -7.53 -13.29 -1.80
CA ASP A 115 -6.67 -14.12 -2.65
C ASP A 115 -6.89 -13.75 -4.12
N ALA A 116 -6.21 -14.47 -5.02
CA ALA A 116 -6.32 -14.21 -6.46
C ALA A 116 -7.72 -14.45 -7.02
N ASN A 117 -8.50 -15.37 -6.45
CA ASN A 117 -9.84 -15.68 -6.94
C ASN A 117 -10.84 -14.62 -6.45
N GLY A 118 -10.83 -14.30 -5.16
CA GLY A 118 -11.62 -13.21 -4.60
C GLY A 118 -11.34 -11.88 -5.30
N ALA A 119 -10.07 -11.57 -5.56
CA ALA A 119 -9.68 -10.37 -6.30
C ALA A 119 -10.26 -10.30 -7.72
N LYS A 120 -10.34 -11.44 -8.43
CA LYS A 120 -10.95 -11.52 -9.76
C LYS A 120 -12.46 -11.32 -9.69
N ILE A 121 -13.13 -11.93 -8.71
CA ILE A 121 -14.58 -11.84 -8.52
C ILE A 121 -14.99 -10.38 -8.33
N ILE A 122 -14.32 -9.64 -7.46
CA ILE A 122 -14.70 -8.25 -7.15
C ILE A 122 -14.08 -7.20 -8.08
N ARG A 123 -13.28 -7.62 -9.09
CA ARG A 123 -12.41 -6.71 -9.86
C ARG A 123 -13.17 -5.54 -10.47
N GLU A 124 -14.31 -5.80 -11.11
CA GLU A 124 -15.08 -4.76 -11.81
C GLU A 124 -15.65 -3.75 -10.81
N GLU A 125 -16.33 -4.24 -9.78
CA GLU A 125 -16.94 -3.40 -8.75
C GLU A 125 -15.89 -2.60 -7.97
N PHE A 126 -14.78 -3.24 -7.59
CA PHE A 126 -13.66 -2.58 -6.94
C PHE A 126 -13.11 -1.43 -7.79
N ARG A 127 -12.88 -1.67 -9.09
CA ARG A 127 -12.39 -0.62 -10.01
C ARG A 127 -13.38 0.53 -10.13
N ASN A 128 -14.67 0.23 -10.31
CA ASN A 128 -15.72 1.25 -10.41
C ASN A 128 -15.73 2.14 -9.16
N LYS A 129 -15.75 1.53 -7.96
CA LYS A 129 -15.68 2.26 -6.69
C LYS A 129 -14.38 3.04 -6.53
N TYR A 130 -13.24 2.46 -6.91
CA TYR A 130 -11.94 3.13 -6.86
C TYR A 130 -11.92 4.42 -7.70
N PHE A 131 -12.38 4.35 -8.96
CA PHE A 131 -12.38 5.53 -9.83
C PHE A 131 -13.42 6.58 -9.41
N GLN A 132 -14.57 6.17 -8.86
CA GLN A 132 -15.52 7.10 -8.23
C GLN A 132 -14.90 7.82 -7.03
N LEU A 133 -14.18 7.10 -6.18
CA LEU A 133 -13.49 7.68 -5.01
C LEU A 133 -12.45 8.73 -5.43
N LEU A 134 -11.75 8.52 -6.54
CA LEU A 134 -10.79 9.50 -7.07
C LEU A 134 -11.42 10.82 -7.56
N GLN A 135 -12.74 10.83 -7.85
CA GLN A 135 -13.48 12.04 -8.21
C GLN A 135 -13.92 12.87 -6.99
N ILE A 136 -13.84 12.30 -5.77
CA ILE A 136 -14.21 13.02 -4.54
C ILE A 136 -13.09 14.02 -4.22
N GLU A 137 -13.41 15.31 -4.21
CA GLU A 137 -12.44 16.40 -4.01
C GLU A 137 -11.66 16.26 -2.70
N GLU A 138 -12.34 15.96 -1.58
CA GLU A 138 -11.69 15.74 -0.28
C GLU A 138 -10.65 14.60 -0.37
N PHE A 139 -11.02 13.47 -0.97
CA PHE A 139 -10.12 12.33 -1.09
C PHE A 139 -8.94 12.63 -2.01
N ASN A 140 -9.20 13.31 -3.13
CA ASN A 140 -8.18 13.72 -4.09
C ASN A 140 -7.14 14.66 -3.45
N ASP A 141 -7.58 15.59 -2.60
CA ASP A 141 -6.68 16.42 -1.79
C ASP A 141 -5.84 15.56 -0.82
N LEU A 142 -6.48 14.66 -0.06
CA LEU A 142 -5.82 13.82 0.95
C LEU A 142 -4.70 12.93 0.39
N ILE A 143 -4.82 12.48 -0.85
CA ILE A 143 -3.77 11.71 -1.54
C ILE A 143 -2.74 12.60 -2.26
N GLY A 144 -3.03 13.89 -2.45
CA GLY A 144 -2.20 14.81 -3.23
C GLY A 144 -1.11 15.55 -2.44
N ARG A 145 -1.37 15.88 -1.17
CA ARG A 145 -0.50 16.73 -0.34
C ARG A 145 -0.35 16.21 1.09
N ALA A 146 0.82 16.44 1.68
CA ALA A 146 1.14 16.10 3.09
C ALA A 146 0.72 14.66 3.44
N VAL A 147 1.12 13.71 2.60
CA VAL A 147 0.71 12.29 2.64
C VAL A 147 1.28 11.52 3.84
N ASP A 148 2.11 12.17 4.64
CA ASP A 148 2.66 11.70 5.91
C ASP A 148 2.03 12.41 7.13
N HIS A 149 1.15 13.39 6.95
CA HIS A 149 0.50 14.06 8.09
C HIS A 149 -0.51 13.14 8.79
N THR A 150 -0.44 13.03 10.13
CA THR A 150 -1.25 12.07 10.90
C THR A 150 -2.73 12.14 10.64
N ARG A 151 -3.34 13.33 10.78
CA ARG A 151 -4.79 13.52 10.58
C ARG A 151 -5.22 13.17 9.15
N ARG A 152 -4.39 13.49 8.15
CA ARG A 152 -4.71 13.25 6.74
C ARG A 152 -4.61 11.77 6.40
N THR A 153 -3.61 11.09 6.96
CA THR A 153 -3.47 9.63 6.87
C THR A 153 -4.66 8.91 7.47
N LYS A 154 -5.02 9.22 8.71
CA LYS A 154 -6.18 8.58 9.34
C LYS A 154 -7.46 8.84 8.55
N ARG A 155 -7.69 10.09 8.15
CA ARG A 155 -8.87 10.48 7.36
C ARG A 155 -9.00 9.74 6.03
N ARG A 156 -7.92 9.56 5.26
CA ARG A 156 -8.01 8.82 3.98
C ARG A 156 -8.26 7.33 4.17
N PHE A 157 -7.74 6.72 5.24
CA PHE A 157 -8.05 5.34 5.59
C PHE A 157 -9.52 5.21 6.03
N GLU A 158 -10.03 6.14 6.84
CA GLU A 158 -11.45 6.15 7.23
C GLU A 158 -12.40 6.26 6.01
N ILE A 159 -12.12 7.20 5.09
CA ILE A 159 -12.90 7.34 3.86
C ILE A 159 -12.82 6.07 3.02
N TRP A 160 -11.62 5.49 2.87
CA TRP A 160 -11.43 4.25 2.13
C TRP A 160 -12.24 3.10 2.73
N GLU A 161 -12.10 2.82 4.03
CA GLU A 161 -12.84 1.74 4.69
C GLU A 161 -14.35 1.91 4.57
N LYS A 162 -14.85 3.15 4.71
CA LYS A 162 -16.28 3.44 4.52
C LYS A 162 -16.73 3.22 3.07
N HIS A 163 -15.91 3.57 2.09
CA HIS A 163 -16.26 3.48 0.66
C HIS A 163 -16.31 2.04 0.14
N PHE A 164 -15.52 1.15 0.75
CA PHE A 164 -15.39 -0.25 0.38
C PHE A 164 -16.03 -1.21 1.39
N SER A 165 -16.82 -0.73 2.37
CA SER A 165 -17.35 -1.56 3.47
C SER A 165 -18.34 -2.65 3.02
N ASP A 166 -18.92 -2.50 1.85
CA ASP A 166 -19.87 -3.40 1.20
C ASP A 166 -19.19 -4.41 0.25
N LEU A 167 -17.89 -4.26 0.01
CA LEU A 167 -17.08 -5.19 -0.76
C LEU A 167 -16.31 -6.11 0.21
N SER A 168 -16.85 -7.30 0.44
CA SER A 168 -16.21 -8.34 1.27
C SER A 168 -16.15 -9.67 0.55
#